data_AF-A0A821NGB6-F1
#
_entry.id   AF-A0A821NGB6-F1
#
_cell.length_a   1.000
_cell.length_b   1.000
_cell.length_c   1.000
_cell.angle_alpha   90.00
_cell.angle_beta   90.00
_cell.angle_gamma   90.00
#
_symmetry.space_group_name_H-M   'P 1'
#
loop_
_entity.id
_entity.type
_entity.pdbx_description
1 polymer ?
#
loop_
_entity_poly.entity_id
_entity_poly.type
_entity_poly.pdbx_seq_one_letter_code
_entity_poly.pdbx_strand_id
1 'polypeptide(L)'
;MFHRTKEQMSTYITKLFEVDTQMRNQLTKLLPNIRSGSMKEIDLTNLLNNCDLSLTNKRSIDEWIQLKTKEINELYNFQKDLEKQSHICLLTCSFVEVQKQFTSKFILRLIFHLTEKSDSPSMKIFQCFDDKVKNSTNQYTKTGSWFNENNIKTIKKQILSFIRFVELNSSKTNIKFIVNEEYADEFQMKKGVTCILYQNGIPIDFEIPSEPGQPYATNVSDHSLTLCWSKPIDGSQSIQHYKVYRNNCLDKAWKLLLTTDDTILSVNISDLSNGRYQFKIQGVTLVGDTLESDASDEIFTPLIDDLANTTNPDVKKADEFTKSILNTKPSGNVTDRNTTCHILNKLLGGEDQQCLFFDSANGINLHDASGNLADIDSEDRPFVLKLKSSEGLGGDNTFFDARGDKTFNSGPQTYEIGPPERTKTYTSPTGWTRYGLKVLGKSEYKNDDWLHPFQHPGNWYRAFHGTGNATKVDFGNSNANFDQTAAPVDALANIFVGGFREARVDVYGSGVYCSPNPVWLGNSRYVRAVELDTEQGKKKFMCMLQVAVNPDGVQYPTNDIWVTPKPQDIRPYGILIKEV
;
A
#
# COMPACT_ATOMS: atom_id res chain seq x y z
N MET A 1 -32.96 -12.57 14.42
CA MET A 1 -32.60 -11.17 14.12
C MET A 1 -33.25 -10.68 12.82
N PHE A 2 -33.12 -11.41 11.70
CA PHE A 2 -33.64 -10.99 10.39
C PHE A 2 -35.13 -11.29 10.20
N HIS A 3 -36.00 -10.38 10.64
CA HIS A 3 -37.46 -10.58 10.56
C HIS A 3 -37.98 -10.50 9.13
N ARG A 4 -37.28 -9.76 8.25
CA ARG A 4 -37.75 -9.49 6.89
C ARG A 4 -37.66 -10.68 5.96
N THR A 5 -36.57 -11.43 6.04
CA THR A 5 -36.44 -12.67 5.27
C THR A 5 -37.57 -13.64 5.64
N LYS A 6 -38.01 -13.64 6.90
CA LYS A 6 -39.19 -14.40 7.34
C LYS A 6 -40.47 -13.86 6.70
N GLU A 7 -40.70 -12.54 6.69
CA GLU A 7 -41.87 -11.93 6.03
C GLU A 7 -41.93 -12.19 4.51
N GLN A 8 -40.78 -12.13 3.83
CA GLN A 8 -40.66 -12.45 2.41
C GLN A 8 -41.07 -13.91 2.15
N MET A 9 -40.56 -14.85 2.96
CA MET A 9 -40.95 -16.26 2.86
C MET A 9 -42.45 -16.47 3.12
N SER A 10 -43.01 -15.84 4.16
CA SER A 10 -44.44 -15.94 4.45
C SER A 10 -45.30 -15.39 3.31
N THR A 11 -44.93 -14.24 2.75
CA THR A 11 -45.62 -13.62 1.61
C THR A 11 -45.58 -14.51 0.38
N TYR A 12 -44.42 -15.09 0.07
CA TYR A 12 -44.25 -16.01 -1.06
C TYR A 12 -45.10 -17.26 -0.91
N ILE A 13 -45.13 -17.87 0.29
CA ILE A 13 -45.98 -19.03 0.60
C ILE A 13 -47.46 -18.69 0.41
N THR A 14 -47.93 -17.56 0.95
CA THR A 14 -49.31 -17.10 0.76
C THR A 14 -49.65 -16.94 -0.73
N LYS A 15 -48.74 -16.38 -1.53
CA LYS A 15 -48.95 -16.24 -2.97
C LYS A 15 -48.98 -17.56 -3.74
N LEU A 16 -48.17 -18.55 -3.36
CA LEU A 16 -48.28 -19.89 -3.94
C LEU A 16 -49.64 -20.53 -3.66
N PHE A 17 -50.19 -20.36 -2.45
CA PHE A 17 -51.53 -20.84 -2.13
C PHE A 17 -52.63 -20.13 -2.94
N GLU A 18 -52.49 -18.83 -3.18
CA GLU A 18 -53.42 -18.08 -4.06
C GLU A 18 -53.41 -18.64 -5.48
N VAL A 19 -52.22 -18.92 -6.04
CA VAL A 19 -52.07 -19.50 -7.39
C VAL A 19 -52.67 -20.90 -7.49
N ASP A 20 -52.38 -21.79 -6.53
CA ASP A 20 -52.98 -23.14 -6.48
C ASP A 20 -54.52 -23.06 -6.42
N THR A 21 -55.05 -22.14 -5.61
CA THR A 21 -56.50 -21.90 -5.49
C THR A 21 -57.09 -21.41 -6.82
N GLN A 22 -56.43 -20.46 -7.49
CA GLN A 22 -56.86 -19.95 -8.80
C GLN A 22 -56.86 -21.06 -9.85
N MET A 23 -55.83 -21.90 -9.89
CA MET A 23 -55.73 -23.02 -10.82
C MET A 23 -56.84 -24.05 -10.59
N ARG A 24 -57.10 -24.45 -9.35
CA ARG A 24 -58.20 -25.35 -9.01
C ARG A 24 -59.56 -24.78 -9.41
N ASN A 25 -59.77 -23.48 -9.20
CA ASN A 25 -61.01 -22.81 -9.61
C ASN A 25 -61.19 -22.81 -11.13
N GLN A 26 -60.13 -22.60 -11.91
CA GLN A 26 -60.17 -22.69 -13.37
C GLN A 26 -60.47 -24.12 -13.84
N LEU A 27 -59.79 -25.12 -13.28
CA LEU A 27 -60.02 -26.53 -13.60
C LEU A 27 -61.45 -26.99 -13.27
N THR A 28 -62.00 -26.52 -12.14
CA THR A 28 -63.37 -26.85 -11.72
C THR A 28 -64.42 -26.30 -12.70
N LYS A 29 -64.12 -25.18 -13.38
CA LYS A 29 -64.98 -24.62 -14.44
C LYS A 29 -64.77 -25.31 -15.78
N LEU A 30 -63.53 -25.61 -16.16
CA LEU A 30 -63.18 -26.18 -17.47
C LEU A 30 -63.55 -27.65 -17.61
N LEU A 31 -63.25 -28.50 -16.62
CA LEU A 31 -63.40 -29.95 -16.74
C LEU A 31 -64.85 -30.41 -16.99
N PRO A 32 -65.88 -29.88 -16.31
CA PRO A 32 -67.28 -30.25 -16.61
C PRO A 32 -67.70 -29.83 -18.02
N ASN A 33 -67.26 -28.65 -18.47
CA ASN A 33 -67.61 -28.11 -19.78
C ASN A 33 -66.95 -28.89 -20.93
N ILE A 34 -65.73 -29.37 -20.73
CA ILE A 34 -65.07 -30.27 -21.68
C ILE A 34 -65.83 -31.61 -21.76
N ARG A 35 -66.23 -32.18 -20.61
CA ARG A 35 -66.99 -33.45 -20.55
C ARG A 35 -68.37 -33.35 -21.20
N SER A 36 -69.02 -32.19 -21.15
CA SER A 36 -70.31 -31.95 -21.79
C SER A 36 -70.20 -31.62 -23.29
N GLY A 37 -68.99 -31.50 -23.83
CA GLY A 37 -68.74 -31.10 -25.21
C GLY A 37 -68.90 -29.60 -25.49
N SER A 38 -69.13 -28.78 -24.46
CA SER A 38 -69.31 -27.32 -24.57
C SER A 38 -68.00 -26.53 -24.70
N MET A 39 -66.87 -27.13 -24.31
CA MET A 39 -65.50 -26.61 -24.48
C MET A 39 -64.58 -27.67 -25.09
N LYS A 40 -63.44 -27.25 -25.64
CA LYS A 40 -62.50 -28.15 -26.32
C LYS A 40 -61.29 -28.45 -25.41
N GLU A 41 -60.66 -29.60 -25.61
CA GLU A 41 -59.45 -29.99 -24.87
C GLU A 41 -58.29 -29.00 -25.03
N ILE A 42 -58.26 -28.24 -26.15
CA ILE A 42 -57.29 -27.16 -26.37
C ILE A 42 -57.35 -26.06 -25.28
N ASP A 43 -58.50 -25.83 -24.67
CA ASP A 43 -58.67 -24.84 -23.59
C ASP A 43 -57.93 -25.27 -22.32
N LEU A 44 -57.90 -26.59 -22.04
CA LEU A 44 -57.11 -27.17 -20.96
C LEU A 44 -55.61 -27.09 -21.27
N THR A 45 -55.21 -27.41 -22.50
CA THR A 45 -53.81 -27.30 -22.95
C THR A 45 -53.30 -25.87 -22.84
N ASN A 46 -54.10 -24.87 -23.22
CA ASN A 46 -53.74 -23.46 -23.09
C ASN A 46 -53.57 -23.04 -21.62
N LEU A 47 -54.45 -23.49 -20.72
CA LEU A 47 -54.32 -23.22 -19.29
C LEU A 47 -53.03 -23.80 -18.70
N LEU A 48 -52.71 -25.05 -19.05
CA LEU A 48 -51.49 -25.72 -18.58
C LEU A 48 -50.22 -25.05 -19.16
N ASN A 49 -50.20 -24.74 -20.46
CA ASN A 49 -49.10 -24.03 -21.09
C ASN A 49 -48.87 -22.64 -20.48
N ASN A 50 -49.94 -21.91 -20.13
CA ASN A 50 -49.82 -20.63 -19.45
C ASN A 50 -49.17 -20.78 -18.06
N CYS A 51 -49.43 -21.88 -17.35
CA CYS A 51 -48.77 -22.17 -16.08
C CYS A 51 -47.27 -22.48 -16.29
N ASP A 52 -46.95 -23.31 -17.28
CA ASP A 52 -45.56 -23.69 -17.60
C ASP A 52 -44.71 -22.52 -18.09
N LEU A 53 -45.29 -21.62 -18.89
CA LEU A 53 -44.64 -20.41 -19.40
C LEU A 53 -44.53 -19.30 -18.35
N SER A 54 -45.26 -19.40 -17.25
CA SER A 54 -45.18 -18.44 -16.15
C SER A 54 -44.03 -18.76 -15.20
N LEU A 55 -43.69 -17.79 -14.34
CA LEU A 55 -42.70 -17.97 -13.28
C LEU A 55 -43.20 -18.85 -12.11
N THR A 56 -44.40 -19.45 -12.22
CA THR A 56 -44.96 -20.41 -11.24
C THR A 56 -44.70 -21.87 -11.59
N ASN A 57 -43.97 -22.13 -12.69
CA ASN A 57 -43.52 -23.48 -12.99
C ASN A 57 -42.57 -24.01 -11.89
N LYS A 58 -42.55 -25.33 -11.73
CA LYS A 58 -41.75 -26.01 -10.70
C LYS A 58 -40.29 -25.57 -10.70
N ARG A 59 -39.68 -25.45 -11.89
CA ARG A 59 -38.27 -25.06 -12.03
C ARG A 59 -37.99 -23.68 -11.44
N SER A 60 -38.83 -22.70 -11.73
CA SER A 60 -38.67 -21.32 -11.24
C SER A 60 -38.86 -21.23 -9.73
N ILE A 61 -39.81 -22.00 -9.18
CA ILE A 61 -40.01 -22.14 -7.74
C ILE A 61 -38.78 -22.77 -7.08
N ASP A 62 -38.28 -23.88 -7.63
CA ASP A 62 -37.09 -24.58 -7.12
C ASP A 62 -35.85 -23.67 -7.15
N GLU A 63 -35.64 -22.92 -8.24
CA GLU A 63 -34.55 -21.94 -8.37
C GLU A 63 -34.65 -20.82 -7.33
N TRP A 64 -35.84 -20.25 -7.10
CA TRP A 64 -36.05 -19.24 -6.06
C TRP A 64 -35.81 -19.80 -4.65
N ILE A 65 -36.33 -20.99 -4.34
CA ILE A 65 -36.11 -21.66 -3.04
C ILE A 65 -34.62 -21.90 -2.81
N GLN A 66 -33.88 -22.38 -3.82
CA GLN A 66 -32.44 -22.59 -3.71
C GLN A 66 -31.68 -21.29 -3.44
N LEU A 67 -32.02 -20.20 -4.15
CA LEU A 67 -31.41 -18.89 -3.93
C LEU A 67 -31.70 -18.35 -2.53
N LYS A 68 -32.96 -18.42 -2.08
CA LYS A 68 -33.34 -17.99 -0.71
C LYS A 68 -32.71 -18.84 0.37
N THR A 69 -32.56 -20.14 0.15
CA THR A 69 -31.85 -21.03 1.09
C THR A 69 -30.40 -20.59 1.25
N LYS A 70 -29.72 -20.27 0.14
CA LYS A 70 -28.34 -19.74 0.19
C LYS A 70 -28.29 -18.38 0.91
N GLU A 71 -29.24 -17.50 0.64
CA GLU A 71 -29.36 -16.19 1.31
C GLU A 71 -29.50 -16.34 2.83
N ILE A 72 -30.43 -17.19 3.28
CA ILE A 72 -30.69 -17.47 4.69
C ILE A 72 -29.46 -18.09 5.37
N ASN A 73 -28.74 -18.98 4.69
CA ASN A 73 -27.54 -19.60 5.24
C ASN A 73 -26.43 -18.57 5.51
N GLU A 74 -26.22 -17.59 4.62
CA GLU A 74 -25.25 -16.51 4.87
C GLU A 74 -25.69 -15.60 6.01
N LEU A 75 -26.98 -15.21 6.08
CA LEU A 75 -27.53 -14.43 7.19
C LEU A 75 -27.37 -15.17 8.53
N TYR A 76 -27.65 -16.46 8.55
CA TYR A 76 -27.46 -17.32 9.72
C TYR A 76 -26.00 -17.35 10.17
N ASN A 77 -25.06 -17.47 9.23
CA ASN A 77 -23.63 -17.43 9.53
C ASN A 77 -23.23 -16.08 10.15
N PHE A 78 -23.71 -14.96 9.61
CA PHE A 78 -23.46 -13.63 10.18
C PHE A 78 -24.00 -13.49 11.60
N GLN A 79 -25.25 -13.91 11.82
CA GLN A 79 -25.87 -13.89 13.14
C GLN A 79 -25.07 -14.75 14.12
N LYS A 80 -24.70 -15.98 13.72
CA LYS A 80 -23.92 -16.90 14.54
C LYS A 80 -22.57 -16.32 14.95
N ASP A 81 -21.88 -15.61 14.06
CA ASP A 81 -20.59 -14.99 14.38
C ASP A 81 -20.73 -13.82 15.36
N LEU A 82 -21.81 -13.04 15.23
CA LEU A 82 -22.12 -11.95 16.16
C LEU A 82 -22.59 -12.47 17.54
N GLU A 83 -23.37 -13.55 17.59
CA GLU A 83 -23.86 -14.17 18.83
C GLU A 83 -22.76 -14.74 19.72
N LYS A 84 -21.62 -15.12 19.14
CA LYS A 84 -20.44 -15.56 19.91
C LYS A 84 -19.89 -14.47 20.83
N GLN A 85 -20.21 -13.21 20.55
CA GLN A 85 -19.66 -12.06 21.25
C GLN A 85 -20.63 -11.58 22.35
N SER A 86 -20.30 -11.86 23.61
CA SER A 86 -21.13 -11.53 24.78
C SER A 86 -21.41 -10.03 24.97
N HIS A 87 -20.57 -9.17 24.40
CA HIS A 87 -20.70 -7.71 24.51
C HIS A 87 -21.61 -7.11 23.43
N ILE A 88 -22.02 -7.89 22.43
CA ILE A 88 -22.92 -7.48 21.36
C ILE A 88 -24.38 -7.73 21.76
N CYS A 89 -25.23 -6.71 21.64
CA CYS A 89 -26.67 -6.84 21.80
C CYS A 89 -27.37 -6.93 20.43
N LEU A 90 -27.92 -8.11 20.10
CA LEU A 90 -28.72 -8.30 18.89
C LEU A 90 -30.17 -7.90 19.14
N LEU A 91 -30.67 -6.92 18.40
CA LEU A 91 -32.07 -6.50 18.49
C LEU A 91 -32.94 -7.24 17.47
N THR A 92 -34.10 -7.67 17.94
CA THR A 92 -35.20 -8.24 17.15
C THR A 92 -36.37 -7.28 16.99
N CYS A 93 -36.27 -6.08 17.55
CA CYS A 93 -37.28 -5.02 17.53
C CYS A 93 -36.69 -3.72 16.98
N SER A 94 -37.55 -2.70 16.80
CA SER A 94 -37.11 -1.40 16.32
C SER A 94 -36.19 -0.71 17.31
N PHE A 95 -35.06 -0.18 16.85
CA PHE A 95 -34.15 0.57 17.73
C PHE A 95 -34.84 1.77 18.38
N VAL A 96 -35.76 2.45 17.68
CA VAL A 96 -36.49 3.61 18.20
C VAL A 96 -37.31 3.26 19.45
N GLU A 97 -37.84 2.04 19.53
CA GLU A 97 -38.65 1.58 20.66
C GLU A 97 -37.80 1.32 21.90
N VAL A 98 -36.57 0.85 21.71
CA VAL A 98 -35.67 0.46 22.81
C VAL A 98 -34.58 1.48 23.10
N GLN A 99 -34.43 2.53 22.28
CA GLN A 99 -33.35 3.51 22.39
C GLN A 99 -33.26 4.13 23.79
N LYS A 100 -34.41 4.46 24.39
CA LYS A 100 -34.49 5.07 25.74
C LYS A 100 -34.02 4.15 26.87
N GLN A 101 -33.89 2.85 26.62
CA GLN A 101 -33.45 1.87 27.61
C GLN A 101 -31.92 1.85 27.77
N PHE A 102 -31.18 2.40 26.79
CA PHE A 102 -29.72 2.45 26.83
C PHE A 102 -29.27 3.73 27.53
N THR A 103 -28.54 3.59 28.64
CA THR A 103 -27.98 4.69 29.43
C THR A 103 -26.52 4.99 29.10
N SER A 104 -25.88 4.18 28.24
CA SER A 104 -24.49 4.35 27.82
C SER A 104 -24.30 5.68 27.09
N LYS A 105 -23.21 6.40 27.39
CA LYS A 105 -22.84 7.64 26.71
C LYS A 105 -22.71 7.44 25.20
N PHE A 106 -22.15 6.30 24.81
CA PHE A 106 -21.95 5.93 23.42
C PHE A 106 -22.72 4.65 23.05
N ILE A 107 -23.29 4.62 21.85
CA ILE A 107 -23.88 3.42 21.27
C ILE A 107 -23.33 3.26 19.85
N LEU A 108 -22.57 2.20 19.60
CA LEU A 108 -22.10 1.86 18.27
C LEU A 108 -23.01 0.79 17.67
N ARG A 109 -23.70 1.15 16.59
CA ARG A 109 -24.71 0.31 15.94
C ARG A 109 -24.20 -0.21 14.60
N LEU A 110 -24.24 -1.52 14.41
CA LEU A 110 -24.10 -2.17 13.10
C LEU A 110 -25.49 -2.45 12.55
N ILE A 111 -25.82 -1.88 11.39
CA ILE A 111 -27.16 -1.94 10.81
C ILE A 111 -27.10 -2.70 9.49
N PHE A 112 -27.91 -3.74 9.37
CA PHE A 112 -28.12 -4.49 8.13
C PHE A 112 -29.22 -3.83 7.29
N HIS A 113 -28.85 -3.43 6.06
CA HIS A 113 -29.73 -2.86 5.02
C HIS A 113 -29.80 -3.82 3.83
N LEU A 114 -30.21 -5.06 4.07
CA LEU A 114 -30.08 -6.13 3.07
C LEU A 114 -31.33 -6.30 2.22
N THR A 115 -32.52 -6.25 2.82
CA THR A 115 -33.76 -6.59 2.10
C THR A 115 -34.60 -5.35 1.79
N GLU A 116 -34.94 -5.18 0.51
CA GLU A 116 -35.93 -4.22 0.01
C GLU A 116 -37.34 -4.55 0.56
N LYS A 117 -38.20 -3.53 0.70
CA LYS A 117 -39.57 -3.68 1.25
C LYS A 117 -40.45 -4.57 0.38
N SER A 118 -40.19 -4.61 -0.93
CA SER A 118 -40.80 -5.58 -1.85
C SER A 118 -39.67 -6.31 -2.55
N ASP A 119 -39.66 -7.64 -2.50
CA ASP A 119 -38.85 -8.44 -3.43
C ASP A 119 -39.56 -8.32 -4.79
N SER A 120 -39.37 -7.18 -5.46
CA SER A 120 -40.05 -6.76 -6.70
C SER A 120 -39.98 -7.83 -7.80
N PRO A 121 -38.87 -8.58 -7.97
CA PRO A 121 -38.83 -9.74 -8.85
C PRO A 121 -39.81 -10.83 -8.41
N SER A 122 -39.89 -11.17 -7.12
CA SER A 122 -40.83 -12.19 -6.62
C SER A 122 -42.31 -11.76 -6.65
N MET A 123 -42.61 -10.46 -6.59
CA MET A 123 -43.99 -9.95 -6.69
C MET A 123 -44.50 -9.92 -8.13
N LYS A 124 -43.61 -9.81 -9.13
CA LYS A 124 -43.95 -9.90 -10.57
C LYS A 124 -44.18 -11.35 -11.04
N ILE A 125 -43.71 -12.35 -10.29
CA ILE A 125 -43.82 -13.78 -10.61
C ILE A 125 -45.27 -14.28 -10.75
N PHE A 126 -46.22 -13.66 -10.04
CA PHE A 126 -47.54 -14.25 -9.79
C PHE A 126 -48.70 -13.63 -10.59
N GLN A 127 -48.40 -12.92 -11.68
CA GLN A 127 -49.40 -12.32 -12.58
C GLN A 127 -49.97 -13.32 -13.62
N CYS A 128 -49.87 -14.64 -13.40
CA CYS A 128 -50.23 -15.68 -14.37
C CYS A 128 -51.69 -15.62 -14.85
N PHE A 129 -52.57 -14.99 -14.07
CA PHE A 129 -53.99 -14.85 -14.35
C PHE A 129 -54.41 -13.38 -14.60
N ASP A 130 -53.44 -12.46 -14.75
CA ASP A 130 -53.69 -11.06 -15.09
C ASP A 130 -53.52 -10.88 -16.61
N ASP A 131 -54.63 -10.63 -17.31
CA ASP A 131 -54.68 -10.57 -18.78
C ASP A 131 -53.81 -9.47 -19.41
N LYS A 132 -53.28 -8.54 -18.62
CA LYS A 132 -52.50 -7.38 -19.08
C LYS A 132 -51.00 -7.63 -19.29
N VAL A 133 -50.43 -8.78 -18.92
CA VAL A 133 -48.96 -8.98 -18.86
C VAL A 133 -48.48 -10.23 -19.63
N LYS A 134 -49.05 -10.49 -20.81
CA LYS A 134 -48.76 -11.71 -21.60
C LYS A 134 -47.43 -11.70 -22.40
N ASN A 135 -46.65 -10.62 -22.40
CA ASN A 135 -45.54 -10.44 -23.38
C ASN A 135 -44.14 -10.11 -22.81
N SER A 136 -43.84 -10.27 -21.52
CA SER A 136 -42.47 -10.07 -21.03
C SER A 136 -41.69 -11.39 -20.96
N THR A 137 -40.59 -11.47 -21.70
CA THR A 137 -39.58 -12.55 -21.62
C THR A 137 -38.98 -12.58 -20.21
N ASN A 138 -39.51 -13.47 -19.38
CA ASN A 138 -39.22 -13.52 -17.95
C ASN A 138 -38.07 -14.50 -17.65
N GLN A 139 -36.82 -14.05 -17.82
CA GLN A 139 -35.73 -14.57 -16.99
C GLN A 139 -35.81 -13.93 -15.61
N TYR A 140 -35.59 -14.70 -14.55
CA TYR A 140 -35.31 -14.16 -13.22
C TYR A 140 -34.04 -13.30 -13.32
N THR A 141 -34.23 -12.01 -13.58
CA THR A 141 -33.12 -11.08 -13.72
C THR A 141 -32.60 -10.80 -12.32
N LYS A 142 -31.38 -11.28 -12.07
CA LYS A 142 -30.56 -11.13 -10.86
C LYS A 142 -30.30 -9.66 -10.46
N THR A 143 -30.86 -8.71 -11.20
CA THR A 143 -30.62 -7.27 -11.13
C THR A 143 -31.33 -6.68 -9.93
N GLY A 144 -30.61 -6.55 -8.81
CA GLY A 144 -31.07 -5.81 -7.63
C GLY A 144 -30.75 -6.44 -6.28
N SER A 145 -30.45 -7.75 -6.23
CA SER A 145 -30.23 -8.48 -4.97
C SER A 145 -28.89 -8.13 -4.31
N TRP A 146 -28.91 -7.84 -3.01
CA TRP A 146 -27.71 -7.71 -2.19
C TRP A 146 -26.87 -9.00 -2.20
N PHE A 147 -27.53 -10.14 -2.45
CA PHE A 147 -26.98 -11.48 -2.38
C PHE A 147 -26.15 -11.83 -3.63
N ASN A 148 -24.93 -11.31 -3.67
CA ASN A 148 -23.89 -11.69 -4.64
C ASN A 148 -22.52 -11.77 -3.95
N GLU A 149 -21.57 -12.48 -4.56
CA GLU A 149 -20.29 -12.80 -3.92
C GLU A 149 -19.48 -11.57 -3.50
N ASN A 150 -19.45 -10.51 -4.31
CA ASN A 150 -18.69 -9.30 -3.99
C ASN A 150 -19.29 -8.57 -2.79
N ASN A 151 -20.62 -8.40 -2.77
CA ASN A 151 -21.31 -7.79 -1.63
C ASN A 151 -21.14 -8.64 -0.36
N ILE A 152 -21.25 -9.97 -0.46
CA ILE A 152 -21.05 -10.88 0.67
C ILE A 152 -19.63 -10.73 1.25
N LYS A 153 -18.60 -10.63 0.39
CA LYS A 153 -17.22 -10.39 0.83
C LYS A 153 -17.07 -9.07 1.56
N THR A 154 -17.66 -7.99 1.04
CA THR A 154 -17.63 -6.66 1.68
C THR A 154 -18.33 -6.67 3.03
N ILE A 155 -19.53 -7.26 3.11
CA ILE A 155 -20.29 -7.39 4.37
C ILE A 155 -19.49 -8.21 5.39
N LYS A 156 -18.89 -9.33 4.98
CA LYS A 156 -18.01 -10.15 5.84
C LYS A 156 -16.84 -9.34 6.39
N LYS A 157 -16.16 -8.55 5.56
CA LYS A 157 -15.08 -7.66 5.99
C LYS A 157 -15.56 -6.67 7.06
N GLN A 158 -16.70 -6.01 6.83
CA GLN A 158 -17.26 -5.02 7.76
C GLN A 158 -17.70 -5.64 9.09
N ILE A 159 -18.36 -6.80 9.06
CA ILE A 159 -18.74 -7.53 10.29
C ILE A 159 -17.51 -7.95 11.08
N LEU A 160 -16.47 -8.45 10.41
CA LEU A 160 -15.23 -8.85 11.08
C LEU A 160 -14.53 -7.64 11.72
N SER A 161 -14.46 -6.50 11.03
CA SER A 161 -13.93 -5.26 11.60
C SER A 161 -14.73 -4.81 12.83
N PHE A 162 -16.07 -4.90 12.77
CA PHE A 162 -16.93 -4.59 13.92
C PHE A 162 -16.68 -5.51 15.11
N ILE A 163 -16.63 -6.83 14.88
CA ILE A 163 -16.37 -7.82 15.94
C ILE A 163 -15.02 -7.55 16.61
N ARG A 164 -13.94 -7.37 15.83
CA ARG A 164 -12.61 -7.08 16.37
C ARG A 164 -12.59 -5.79 17.19
N PHE A 165 -13.29 -4.77 16.72
CA PHE A 165 -13.42 -3.51 17.46
C PHE A 165 -14.18 -3.70 18.79
N VAL A 166 -15.25 -4.51 18.80
CA VAL A 166 -15.99 -4.84 20.03
C VAL A 166 -15.09 -5.61 21.01
N GLU A 167 -14.34 -6.60 20.54
CA GLU A 167 -13.44 -7.41 21.38
C GLU A 167 -12.39 -6.54 22.08
N LEU A 168 -11.72 -5.66 21.33
CA LEU A 168 -10.72 -4.71 21.86
C LEU A 168 -11.29 -3.74 22.90
N ASN A 169 -12.58 -3.40 22.77
CA ASN A 169 -13.23 -2.39 23.58
C ASN A 169 -14.28 -3.00 24.55
N SER A 170 -14.22 -4.31 24.76
CA SER A 170 -15.16 -5.06 25.60
C SER A 170 -15.13 -4.65 27.08
N SER A 171 -14.00 -4.14 27.56
CA SER A 171 -13.82 -3.64 28.93
C SER A 171 -14.40 -2.23 29.14
N LYS A 172 -14.75 -1.51 28.07
CA LYS A 172 -15.26 -0.12 28.14
C LYS A 172 -16.76 -0.13 28.44
N THR A 173 -17.14 0.34 29.63
CA THR A 173 -18.54 0.35 30.10
C THR A 173 -19.36 1.52 29.58
N ASN A 174 -18.71 2.54 29.02
CA ASN A 174 -19.34 3.75 28.50
C ASN A 174 -19.90 3.60 27.06
N ILE A 175 -19.58 2.48 26.39
CA ILE A 175 -20.07 2.15 25.05
C ILE A 175 -20.95 0.90 25.09
N LYS A 176 -22.04 0.92 24.34
CA LYS A 176 -22.86 -0.25 24.04
C LYS A 176 -22.75 -0.62 22.56
N PHE A 177 -22.53 -1.89 22.27
CA PHE A 177 -22.53 -2.43 20.91
C PHE A 177 -23.87 -3.07 20.59
N ILE A 178 -24.48 -2.64 19.50
CA ILE A 178 -25.81 -3.08 19.09
C ILE A 178 -25.77 -3.49 17.63
N VAL A 179 -26.52 -4.53 17.29
CA VAL A 179 -26.73 -4.92 15.90
C VAL A 179 -28.21 -5.11 15.64
N ASN A 180 -28.70 -4.58 14.53
CA ASN A 180 -30.08 -4.74 14.12
C ASN A 180 -30.23 -4.67 12.59
N GLU A 181 -31.44 -4.96 12.13
CA GLU A 181 -31.85 -4.81 10.72
C GLU A 181 -32.74 -3.56 10.58
N GLU A 182 -32.57 -2.78 9.49
CA GLU A 182 -33.43 -1.63 9.14
C GLU A 182 -33.80 -1.61 7.64
N TYR A 183 -34.72 -0.71 7.26
CA TYR A 183 -35.14 -0.55 5.86
C TYR A 183 -34.03 0.16 5.10
N ALA A 184 -33.57 -0.46 4.00
CA ALA A 184 -32.91 0.30 2.95
C ALA A 184 -33.93 1.34 2.47
N ASP A 185 -33.70 2.60 2.83
CA ASP A 185 -34.53 3.71 2.38
C ASP A 185 -34.40 3.83 0.85
N GLU A 186 -35.53 3.80 0.13
CA GLU A 186 -35.58 3.98 -1.33
C GLU A 186 -34.95 5.31 -1.76
N PHE A 187 -34.88 6.29 -0.86
CA PHE A 187 -34.22 7.58 -1.10
C PHE A 187 -32.71 7.59 -0.78
N GLN A 188 -32.15 6.61 -0.05
CA GLN A 188 -30.73 6.63 0.37
C GLN A 188 -29.83 5.55 -0.26
N MET A 189 -30.36 4.61 -1.05
CA MET A 189 -29.56 3.59 -1.79
C MET A 189 -28.51 2.81 -0.97
N LYS A 190 -28.58 2.79 0.37
CA LYS A 190 -27.60 2.07 1.20
C LYS A 190 -27.92 0.58 1.17
N LYS A 191 -27.17 -0.19 0.37
CA LYS A 191 -27.23 -1.66 0.32
C LYS A 191 -26.03 -2.25 1.07
N GLY A 192 -26.26 -3.20 1.98
CA GLY A 192 -25.20 -3.87 2.73
C GLY A 192 -25.27 -3.63 4.23
N VAL A 193 -24.15 -3.24 4.85
CA VAL A 193 -24.05 -2.98 6.29
C VAL A 193 -23.46 -1.59 6.53
N THR A 194 -23.96 -0.89 7.54
CA THR A 194 -23.45 0.43 7.95
C THR A 194 -23.22 0.48 9.46
N CYS A 195 -22.21 1.22 9.88
CA CYS A 195 -22.03 1.60 11.28
C CYS A 195 -22.54 3.01 11.53
N ILE A 196 -23.22 3.23 12.66
CA ILE A 196 -23.56 4.56 13.16
C ILE A 196 -23.17 4.63 14.62
N LEU A 197 -22.44 5.68 14.99
CA LEU A 197 -22.14 5.99 16.37
C LEU A 197 -23.13 7.03 16.90
N TYR A 198 -23.71 6.78 18.07
CA TYR A 198 -24.50 7.75 18.80
C TYR A 198 -23.73 8.23 20.01
N GLN A 199 -23.70 9.55 20.23
CA GLN A 199 -23.21 10.19 21.44
C GLN A 199 -24.38 10.88 22.14
N ASN A 200 -24.69 10.47 23.36
CA ASN A 200 -25.83 10.98 24.13
C ASN A 200 -27.15 10.95 23.33
N GLY A 201 -27.36 9.91 22.53
CA GLY A 201 -28.55 9.73 21.69
C GLY A 201 -28.55 10.48 20.35
N ILE A 202 -27.52 11.27 20.05
CA ILE A 202 -27.38 12.00 18.78
C ILE A 202 -26.42 11.22 17.85
N PRO A 203 -26.79 10.93 16.59
CA PRO A 203 -25.88 10.28 15.65
C PRO A 203 -24.74 11.23 15.27
N ILE A 204 -23.52 10.69 15.19
CA ILE A 204 -22.32 11.40 14.75
C ILE A 204 -21.60 10.59 13.67
N ASP A 205 -20.90 11.30 12.80
CA ASP A 205 -20.08 10.68 11.75
C ASP A 205 -18.97 9.86 12.39
N PHE A 206 -18.95 8.57 12.07
CA PHE A 206 -17.99 7.63 12.60
C PHE A 206 -17.87 6.43 11.68
N GLU A 207 -16.64 6.04 11.42
CA GLU A 207 -16.31 4.82 10.71
C GLU A 207 -15.23 4.09 11.52
N ILE A 208 -15.39 2.77 11.69
CA ILE A 208 -14.42 1.96 12.42
C ILE A 208 -13.11 1.98 11.63
N PRO A 209 -12.01 2.54 12.17
CA PRO A 209 -10.77 2.62 11.42
C PRO A 209 -10.18 1.23 11.18
N SER A 210 -9.53 1.05 10.02
CA SER A 210 -8.60 -0.06 9.83
C SER A 210 -7.36 0.10 10.72
N GLU A 211 -6.47 -0.87 10.71
CA GLU A 211 -5.15 -0.71 11.34
C GLU A 211 -4.35 0.43 10.66
N PRO A 212 -3.54 1.18 11.42
CA PRO A 212 -2.52 2.06 10.85
C PRO A 212 -1.50 1.24 10.03
N GLY A 213 -0.82 1.89 9.09
CA GLY A 213 0.23 1.22 8.32
C GLY A 213 1.41 0.77 9.19
N GLN A 214 2.10 -0.28 8.75
CA GLN A 214 3.31 -0.78 9.40
C GLN A 214 4.33 0.36 9.57
N PRO A 215 4.78 0.65 10.80
CA PRO A 215 5.73 1.72 11.04
C PRO A 215 7.13 1.33 10.56
N TYR A 216 7.92 2.33 10.18
CA TYR A 216 9.31 2.18 9.75
C TYR A 216 10.17 3.30 10.32
N ALA A 217 11.45 3.04 10.52
CA ALA A 217 12.38 4.04 11.01
C ALA A 217 13.23 4.63 9.88
N THR A 218 13.52 5.92 10.01
CA THR A 218 14.51 6.67 9.25
C THR A 218 15.44 7.38 10.23
N ASN A 219 16.55 7.97 9.74
CA ASN A 219 17.49 8.74 10.56
C ASN A 219 17.92 8.01 11.84
N VAL A 220 18.21 6.71 11.73
CA VAL A 220 18.59 5.87 12.85
C VAL A 220 20.03 6.20 13.26
N SER A 221 20.22 6.46 14.55
CA SER A 221 21.50 6.67 15.23
C SER A 221 21.63 5.70 16.40
N ASP A 222 22.69 5.84 17.20
CA ASP A 222 22.91 5.06 18.42
C ASP A 222 21.92 5.38 19.53
N HIS A 223 21.46 6.64 19.59
CA HIS A 223 20.60 7.12 20.65
C HIS A 223 19.24 7.63 20.17
N SER A 224 19.00 7.70 18.86
CA SER A 224 17.72 8.16 18.34
C SER A 224 17.34 7.56 16.98
N LEU A 225 16.07 7.63 16.63
CA LEU A 225 15.55 7.37 15.29
C LEU A 225 14.32 8.22 15.02
N THR A 226 13.96 8.41 13.77
CA THR A 226 12.67 8.98 13.38
C THR A 226 11.73 7.86 12.95
N LEU A 227 10.66 7.63 13.71
CA LEU A 227 9.65 6.62 13.39
C LEU A 227 8.53 7.24 12.57
N CYS A 228 8.17 6.62 11.45
CA CYS A 228 7.13 7.07 10.52
C CYS A 228 6.06 5.98 10.31
N TRP A 229 4.81 6.36 10.06
CA TRP A 229 3.71 5.45 9.70
C TRP A 229 2.66 6.14 8.83
N SER A 230 1.70 5.38 8.31
CA SER A 230 0.56 5.91 7.54
C SER A 230 -0.76 5.78 8.31
N LYS A 231 -1.70 6.68 8.00
CA LYS A 231 -3.07 6.63 8.54
C LYS A 231 -3.78 5.34 8.09
N PRO A 232 -4.78 4.86 8.85
CA PRO A 232 -5.71 3.84 8.39
C PRO A 232 -6.28 4.16 7.01
N ILE A 233 -6.45 3.14 6.16
CA ILE A 233 -7.06 3.30 4.83
C ILE A 233 -8.55 3.61 5.00
N ASP A 234 -9.22 2.85 5.86
CA ASP A 234 -10.65 3.00 6.18
C ASP A 234 -10.78 3.78 7.52
N GLY A 235 -11.74 4.69 7.64
CA GLY A 235 -12.09 5.36 8.91
C GLY A 235 -11.05 6.29 9.54
N SER A 236 -10.02 6.74 8.80
CA SER A 236 -8.95 7.62 9.35
C SER A 236 -9.44 8.91 10.01
N GLN A 237 -10.59 9.45 9.60
CA GLN A 237 -11.19 10.65 10.18
C GLN A 237 -11.72 10.44 11.62
N SER A 238 -11.90 9.19 12.05
CA SER A 238 -12.36 8.86 13.40
C SER A 238 -11.22 8.75 14.42
N ILE A 239 -9.97 8.87 13.97
CA ILE A 239 -8.78 8.86 14.84
C ILE A 239 -8.63 10.20 15.55
N GLN A 240 -8.42 10.17 16.86
CA GLN A 240 -8.12 11.35 17.69
C GLN A 240 -6.63 11.50 18.00
N HIS A 241 -5.94 10.38 18.19
CA HIS A 241 -4.50 10.34 18.48
C HIS A 241 -3.96 8.94 18.21
N TYR A 242 -2.64 8.80 18.16
CA TYR A 242 -1.95 7.52 18.07
C TYR A 242 -1.23 7.19 19.38
N LYS A 243 -1.16 5.90 19.69
CA LYS A 243 -0.27 5.31 20.70
C LYS A 243 0.87 4.62 19.97
N VAL A 244 2.10 4.95 20.36
CA VAL A 244 3.32 4.33 19.83
C VAL A 244 3.84 3.36 20.88
N TYR A 245 3.93 2.08 20.53
CA TYR A 245 4.50 1.04 21.37
C TYR A 245 5.90 0.68 20.89
N ARG A 246 6.78 0.37 21.84
CA ARG A 246 8.15 -0.08 21.61
C ARG A 246 8.36 -1.44 22.26
N ASN A 247 9.01 -2.35 21.55
CA ASN A 247 9.55 -3.58 22.09
C ASN A 247 11.07 -3.54 21.95
N ASN A 248 11.78 -3.58 23.07
CA ASN A 248 13.22 -3.88 23.06
C ASN A 248 13.32 -5.40 22.96
N CYS A 249 13.80 -5.94 21.84
CA CYS A 249 13.74 -7.38 21.53
C CYS A 249 14.38 -8.29 22.59
N LEU A 250 15.17 -7.72 23.51
CA LEU A 250 15.70 -8.39 24.69
C LEU A 250 14.64 -8.63 25.79
N ASP A 251 13.79 -7.62 26.05
CA ASP A 251 12.73 -7.66 27.07
C ASP A 251 11.49 -8.46 26.59
N LYS A 252 11.33 -8.65 25.28
CA LYS A 252 10.20 -9.33 24.61
C LYS A 252 8.81 -8.82 25.03
N ALA A 253 8.72 -7.57 25.51
CA ALA A 253 7.48 -6.96 25.97
C ALA A 253 7.24 -5.62 25.27
N TRP A 254 6.04 -5.46 24.72
CA TRP A 254 5.55 -4.20 24.17
C TRP A 254 5.23 -3.22 25.30
N LYS A 255 5.82 -2.03 25.25
CA LYS A 255 5.61 -0.94 26.21
C LYS A 255 5.10 0.29 25.47
N LEU A 256 4.08 0.96 26.02
CA LEU A 256 3.66 2.27 25.50
C LEU A 256 4.81 3.25 25.67
N LEU A 257 5.28 3.81 24.56
CA LEU A 257 6.37 4.77 24.55
C LEU A 257 5.84 6.20 24.65
N LEU A 258 4.90 6.56 23.78
CA LEU A 258 4.33 7.91 23.71
C LEU A 258 2.97 7.91 23.01
N THR A 259 2.31 9.06 23.05
CA THR A 259 1.09 9.35 22.28
C THR A 259 1.29 10.58 21.40
N THR A 260 0.70 10.60 20.21
CA THR A 260 0.77 11.73 19.27
C THR A 260 -0.61 12.17 18.83
N ASP A 261 -0.76 13.43 18.41
CA ASP A 261 -1.99 13.88 17.77
C ASP A 261 -2.26 13.13 16.44
N ASP A 262 -3.51 13.19 15.96
CA ASP A 262 -3.98 12.51 14.74
C ASP A 262 -3.30 12.96 13.43
N THR A 263 -2.73 14.16 13.43
CA THR A 263 -2.00 14.76 12.30
C THR A 263 -0.53 14.39 12.28
N ILE A 264 0.02 13.92 13.40
CA ILE A 264 1.42 13.54 13.52
C ILE A 264 1.59 12.09 13.09
N LEU A 265 2.37 11.88 12.03
CA LEU A 265 2.66 10.57 11.43
C LEU A 265 4.16 10.25 11.41
N SER A 266 4.95 11.08 12.08
CA SER A 266 6.39 10.94 12.22
C SER A 266 6.82 11.50 13.58
N VAL A 267 7.63 10.77 14.32
CA VAL A 267 8.13 11.18 15.64
C VAL A 267 9.60 10.83 15.78
N ASN A 268 10.39 11.76 16.30
CA ASN A 268 11.75 11.46 16.72
C ASN A 268 11.72 10.77 18.09
N ILE A 269 12.33 9.60 18.17
CA ILE A 269 12.48 8.79 19.37
C ILE A 269 13.93 8.91 19.80
N SER A 270 14.18 9.61 20.90
CA SER A 270 15.49 9.77 21.53
C SER A 270 15.72 8.77 22.66
N ASP A 271 16.90 8.85 23.28
CA ASP A 271 17.28 8.07 24.48
C ASP A 271 17.19 6.56 24.28
N LEU A 272 17.46 6.11 23.06
CA LEU A 272 17.64 4.70 22.74
C LEU A 272 19.01 4.26 23.26
N SER A 273 19.06 3.10 23.91
CA SER A 273 20.33 2.42 24.18
C SER A 273 20.67 1.51 23.01
N ASN A 274 21.93 1.10 22.87
CA ASN A 274 22.30 0.06 21.90
C ASN A 274 21.40 -1.17 22.08
N GLY A 275 20.77 -1.59 20.98
CA GLY A 275 19.84 -2.71 21.01
C GLY A 275 19.05 -2.87 19.73
N ARG A 276 18.13 -3.83 19.79
CA ARG A 276 17.17 -4.11 18.73
C ARG A 276 15.79 -3.68 19.19
N TYR A 277 15.13 -2.88 18.37
CA TYR A 277 13.82 -2.34 18.66
C TYR A 277 12.83 -2.71 17.57
N GLN A 278 11.58 -2.93 17.98
CA GLN A 278 10.44 -2.92 17.08
C GLN A 278 9.40 -1.94 17.60
N PHE A 279 8.60 -1.41 16.67
CA PHE A 279 7.54 -0.46 16.99
C PHE A 279 6.21 -0.90 16.43
N LYS A 280 5.14 -0.49 17.10
CA LYS A 280 3.75 -0.68 16.68
C LYS A 280 2.96 0.59 16.92
N ILE A 281 1.99 0.85 16.07
CA ILE A 281 1.11 2.00 16.17
C ILE A 281 -0.32 1.54 16.41
N GLN A 282 -1.02 2.19 17.33
CA GLN A 282 -2.45 1.97 17.55
C GLN A 282 -3.18 3.30 17.47
N GLY A 283 -4.24 3.34 16.66
CA GLY A 283 -5.15 4.46 16.62
C GLY A 283 -6.05 4.48 17.85
N VAL A 284 -6.42 5.68 18.31
CA VAL A 284 -7.43 5.87 19.36
C VAL A 284 -8.54 6.73 18.82
N THR A 285 -9.78 6.27 18.98
CA THR A 285 -11.00 6.97 18.56
C THR A 285 -11.75 7.52 19.77
N LEU A 286 -12.83 8.27 19.53
CA LEU A 286 -13.72 8.78 20.57
C LEU A 286 -14.28 7.70 21.52
N VAL A 287 -14.41 6.47 21.03
CA VAL A 287 -15.13 5.39 21.71
C VAL A 287 -14.32 4.14 21.96
N GLY A 288 -13.07 4.10 21.47
CA GLY A 288 -12.32 2.86 21.48
C GLY A 288 -10.93 2.96 20.90
N ASP A 289 -10.10 1.97 21.25
CA ASP A 289 -8.81 1.75 20.59
C ASP A 289 -9.06 0.94 19.31
N THR A 290 -8.27 1.20 18.26
CA THR A 290 -8.31 0.44 17.02
C THR A 290 -7.44 -0.80 17.12
N LEU A 291 -7.44 -1.62 16.06
CA LEU A 291 -6.39 -2.61 15.88
C LEU A 291 -5.01 -1.93 15.85
N GLU A 292 -4.02 -2.63 16.38
CA GLU A 292 -2.61 -2.27 16.26
C GLU A 292 -2.13 -2.54 14.82
N SER A 293 -1.17 -1.76 14.35
CA SER A 293 -0.43 -2.06 13.13
C SER A 293 0.36 -3.37 13.28
N ASP A 294 0.79 -3.91 12.14
CA ASP A 294 1.92 -4.83 12.14
C ASP A 294 3.14 -4.19 12.81
N ALA A 295 4.00 -5.02 13.39
CA ALA A 295 5.26 -4.57 13.98
C ALA A 295 6.20 -4.10 12.87
N SER A 296 6.98 -3.05 13.12
CA SER A 296 8.11 -2.70 12.25
C SER A 296 9.08 -3.86 12.09
N ASP A 297 9.92 -3.79 11.06
CA ASP A 297 11.15 -4.57 11.02
C ASP A 297 12.01 -4.30 12.27
N GLU A 298 12.90 -5.24 12.60
CA GLU A 298 13.88 -5.03 13.67
C GLU A 298 14.82 -3.89 13.30
N ILE A 299 14.82 -2.83 14.11
CA ILE A 299 15.69 -1.68 13.96
C ILE A 299 16.86 -1.83 14.94
N PHE A 300 18.07 -1.77 14.42
CA PHE A 300 19.28 -1.81 15.20
C PHE A 300 19.77 -0.39 15.45
N THR A 301 19.92 0.01 16.71
CA THR A 301 20.63 1.24 17.08
C THR A 301 22.06 0.85 17.47
N PRO A 302 23.04 0.87 16.55
CA PRO A 302 24.42 0.46 16.86
C PRO A 302 25.03 1.40 17.91
N LEU A 303 25.99 0.93 18.70
CA LEU A 303 26.86 1.81 19.49
C LEU A 303 27.75 2.60 18.51
N ILE A 304 27.50 3.89 18.31
CA ILE A 304 28.16 4.70 17.28
C ILE A 304 29.62 5.04 17.62
N ASP A 305 30.05 4.89 18.88
CA ASP A 305 31.45 5.04 19.29
C ASP A 305 32.38 3.93 18.75
N ASP A 306 31.84 2.81 18.23
CA ASP A 306 32.65 1.68 17.77
C ASP A 306 33.35 1.92 16.42
N LEU A 307 32.81 2.77 15.53
CA LEU A 307 33.36 2.99 14.18
C LEU A 307 34.57 3.93 14.15
N ALA A 308 34.63 4.91 15.06
CA ALA A 308 35.82 5.73 15.30
C ALA A 308 36.86 4.99 16.15
N ASN A 309 36.44 3.94 16.87
CA ASN A 309 37.31 3.11 17.69
C ASN A 309 38.09 2.09 16.83
N THR A 310 39.24 2.49 16.33
CA THR A 310 40.18 1.62 15.59
C THR A 310 40.65 0.38 16.38
N THR A 311 40.33 0.28 17.68
CA THR A 311 40.59 -0.93 18.48
C THR A 311 39.48 -2.00 18.36
N ASN A 312 38.30 -1.64 17.84
CA ASN A 312 37.19 -2.57 17.62
C ASN A 312 37.60 -3.69 16.63
N PRO A 313 37.39 -4.97 16.98
CA PRO A 313 37.87 -6.10 16.17
C PRO A 313 37.20 -6.19 14.80
N ASP A 314 35.93 -5.77 14.67
CA ASP A 314 35.21 -5.83 13.40
C ASP A 314 35.57 -4.64 12.50
N VAL A 315 35.85 -3.47 13.08
CA VAL A 315 36.45 -2.33 12.35
C VAL A 315 37.83 -2.68 11.82
N LYS A 316 38.67 -3.33 12.63
CA LYS A 316 40.00 -3.80 12.16
C LYS A 316 39.90 -4.78 10.99
N LYS A 317 39.03 -5.78 11.09
CA LYS A 317 38.82 -6.74 9.99
C LYS A 317 38.32 -6.05 8.72
N ALA A 318 37.39 -5.11 8.85
CA ALA A 318 36.88 -4.33 7.73
C ALA A 318 37.97 -3.44 7.11
N ASP A 319 38.80 -2.79 7.93
CA ASP A 319 39.95 -1.99 7.47
C ASP A 319 41.01 -2.85 6.78
N GLU A 320 41.36 -4.02 7.32
CA GLU A 320 42.27 -4.98 6.69
C GLU A 320 41.73 -5.47 5.34
N PHE A 321 40.44 -5.81 5.28
CA PHE A 321 39.77 -6.21 4.05
C PHE A 321 39.75 -5.07 3.02
N THR A 322 39.42 -3.86 3.45
CA THR A 322 39.47 -2.64 2.64
C THR A 322 40.85 -2.42 2.04
N LYS A 323 41.90 -2.46 2.87
CA LYS A 323 43.30 -2.35 2.45
C LYS A 323 43.68 -3.45 1.47
N SER A 324 43.18 -4.68 1.64
CA SER A 324 43.44 -5.77 0.70
C SER A 324 42.92 -5.47 -0.71
N ILE A 325 41.77 -4.77 -0.80
CA ILE A 325 41.21 -4.32 -2.07
C ILE A 325 42.03 -3.14 -2.61
N LEU A 326 42.22 -2.09 -1.81
CA LEU A 326 42.81 -0.82 -2.24
C LEU A 326 44.33 -0.88 -2.51
N ASN A 327 45.04 -1.86 -1.95
CA ASN A 327 46.45 -2.09 -2.25
C ASN A 327 46.67 -2.82 -3.58
N THR A 328 45.62 -3.39 -4.17
CA THR A 328 45.70 -4.10 -5.45
C THR A 328 45.26 -3.14 -6.54
N LYS A 329 46.12 -2.85 -7.53
CA LYS A 329 45.76 -1.97 -8.63
C LYS A 329 44.46 -2.45 -9.30
N PRO A 330 43.49 -1.55 -9.54
CA PRO A 330 42.28 -1.92 -10.23
C PRO A 330 42.59 -2.31 -11.68
N SER A 331 41.84 -3.29 -12.21
CA SER A 331 41.98 -3.73 -13.61
C SER A 331 41.63 -2.61 -14.61
N GLY A 332 40.83 -1.63 -14.15
CA GLY A 332 40.31 -0.57 -14.99
C GLY A 332 39.05 -0.97 -15.75
N ASN A 333 38.53 -2.19 -15.55
CA ASN A 333 37.22 -2.59 -16.05
C ASN A 333 36.14 -2.21 -15.02
N VAL A 334 35.18 -1.37 -15.41
CA VAL A 334 34.11 -0.92 -14.51
C VAL A 334 33.21 -2.04 -13.97
N THR A 335 33.19 -3.23 -14.58
CA THR A 335 32.44 -4.39 -14.07
C THR A 335 33.25 -5.24 -13.07
N ASP A 336 34.53 -4.97 -12.92
CA ASP A 336 35.38 -5.61 -11.92
C ASP A 336 35.20 -4.92 -10.56
N ARG A 337 34.85 -5.70 -9.54
CA ARG A 337 34.59 -5.24 -8.18
C ARG A 337 35.72 -4.39 -7.64
N ASN A 338 36.97 -4.79 -7.87
CA ASN A 338 38.13 -4.05 -7.38
C ASN A 338 38.12 -2.63 -7.98
N THR A 339 37.97 -2.52 -9.29
CA THR A 339 37.84 -1.23 -9.99
C THR A 339 36.68 -0.41 -9.44
N THR A 340 35.50 -1.02 -9.22
CA THR A 340 34.35 -0.32 -8.65
C THR A 340 34.60 0.16 -7.21
N CYS A 341 35.22 -0.65 -6.36
CA CYS A 341 35.55 -0.26 -4.98
C CYS A 341 36.56 0.89 -4.96
N HIS A 342 37.53 0.92 -5.88
CA HIS A 342 38.43 2.07 -6.02
C HIS A 342 37.71 3.33 -6.47
N ILE A 343 36.80 3.22 -7.44
CA ILE A 343 35.96 4.32 -7.87
C ILE A 343 35.12 4.79 -6.68
N LEU A 344 34.39 3.90 -6.02
CA LEU A 344 33.54 4.22 -4.86
C LEU A 344 34.34 4.76 -3.68
N ASN A 345 35.55 4.28 -3.41
CA ASN A 345 36.39 4.82 -2.34
C ASN A 345 36.88 6.24 -2.65
N LYS A 346 37.29 6.49 -3.91
CA LYS A 346 37.64 7.84 -4.36
C LYS A 346 36.46 8.78 -4.44
N LEU A 347 35.28 8.21 -4.67
CA LEU A 347 34.05 8.96 -4.69
C LEU A 347 33.64 9.26 -3.23
N LEU A 348 33.29 8.24 -2.45
CA LEU A 348 32.61 8.32 -1.16
C LEU A 348 33.54 8.46 0.06
N GLY A 349 34.86 8.36 -0.12
CA GLY A 349 35.84 8.60 0.95
C GLY A 349 36.20 10.09 1.07
N GLY A 350 36.54 10.53 2.28
CA GLY A 350 37.05 11.88 2.53
C GLY A 350 38.55 12.03 2.22
N GLU A 351 39.08 13.27 2.24
CA GLU A 351 40.50 13.56 1.96
C GLU A 351 41.46 12.76 2.86
N ASP A 352 41.09 12.55 4.12
CA ASP A 352 41.91 11.86 5.14
C ASP A 352 41.34 10.49 5.56
N GLN A 353 40.20 10.06 5.01
CA GLN A 353 39.47 8.90 5.51
C GLN A 353 38.85 8.05 4.40
N GLN A 354 39.34 6.81 4.29
CA GLN A 354 38.85 5.81 3.32
C GLN A 354 37.51 5.20 3.71
N CYS A 355 36.73 4.77 2.72
CA CYS A 355 35.55 3.93 2.93
C CYS A 355 35.96 2.59 3.56
N LEU A 356 35.16 2.05 4.47
CA LEU A 356 35.34 0.69 4.98
C LEU A 356 34.43 -0.29 4.23
N PHE A 357 35.02 -1.20 3.48
CA PHE A 357 34.31 -2.32 2.87
C PHE A 357 34.31 -3.53 3.81
N PHE A 358 33.22 -4.28 3.87
CA PHE A 358 33.19 -5.57 4.57
C PHE A 358 32.18 -6.54 3.99
N ASP A 359 32.38 -7.83 4.24
CA ASP A 359 31.42 -8.90 3.93
C ASP A 359 30.92 -9.53 5.23
N SER A 360 29.60 -9.42 5.48
CA SER A 360 29.00 -9.95 6.71
C SER A 360 29.08 -11.47 6.82
N ALA A 361 29.26 -12.20 5.71
CA ALA A 361 29.42 -13.65 5.71
C ALA A 361 30.72 -14.08 6.43
N ASN A 362 31.68 -13.16 6.59
CA ASN A 362 32.97 -13.40 7.24
C ASN A 362 32.98 -12.97 8.73
N GLY A 363 31.81 -12.89 9.37
CA GLY A 363 31.71 -12.65 10.82
C GLY A 363 32.16 -11.25 11.25
N ILE A 364 31.93 -10.26 10.40
CA ILE A 364 32.09 -8.83 10.70
C ILE A 364 30.70 -8.25 10.95
N ASN A 365 30.46 -7.72 12.16
CA ASN A 365 29.17 -7.16 12.57
C ASN A 365 29.24 -5.63 12.64
N LEU A 366 29.42 -4.98 11.48
CA LEU A 366 29.33 -3.54 11.36
C LEU A 366 27.97 -3.10 10.80
N HIS A 367 27.55 -1.90 11.18
CA HIS A 367 26.42 -1.23 10.54
C HIS A 367 26.80 -0.87 9.09
N ASP A 368 25.92 -1.17 8.14
CA ASP A 368 26.09 -0.77 6.75
C ASP A 368 25.60 0.67 6.58
N ALA A 369 26.53 1.61 6.39
CA ALA A 369 26.23 3.02 6.19
C ALA A 369 25.54 3.30 4.84
N SER A 370 25.48 2.31 3.95
CA SER A 370 24.78 2.45 2.67
C SER A 370 23.31 2.84 2.82
N GLY A 371 22.66 2.45 3.93
CA GLY A 371 21.28 2.84 4.27
C GLY A 371 21.13 4.23 4.89
N ASN A 372 22.23 4.88 5.31
CA ASN A 372 22.25 6.16 6.01
C ASN A 372 23.37 7.06 5.48
N LEU A 373 23.13 7.74 4.35
CA LEU A 373 24.16 8.61 3.74
C LEU A 373 24.50 9.87 4.59
N ALA A 374 23.86 10.09 5.74
CA ALA A 374 24.33 11.10 6.71
C ALA A 374 25.72 10.73 7.28
N ASP A 375 26.08 9.45 7.22
CA ASP A 375 27.41 8.95 7.57
C ASP A 375 28.50 9.36 6.56
N ILE A 376 28.15 9.80 5.34
CA ILE A 376 29.13 10.32 4.34
C ILE A 376 29.71 11.66 4.81
N ASP A 377 28.90 12.52 5.44
CA ASP A 377 29.30 13.87 5.85
C ASP A 377 29.98 13.89 7.24
N SER A 378 30.32 12.74 7.82
CA SER A 378 30.93 12.64 9.15
C SER A 378 32.46 12.80 9.08
N GLU A 379 32.97 13.96 9.52
CA GLU A 379 34.42 14.26 9.49
C GLU A 379 35.30 13.33 10.34
N ASP A 380 34.72 12.66 11.34
CA ASP A 380 35.46 11.82 12.30
C ASP A 380 35.33 10.32 12.02
N ARG A 381 34.62 9.89 10.95
CA ARG A 381 34.17 8.49 10.80
C ARG A 381 34.22 8.00 9.35
N PRO A 382 34.65 6.76 9.10
CA PRO A 382 34.72 6.24 7.74
C PRO A 382 33.34 5.78 7.25
N PHE A 383 33.04 6.04 5.99
CA PHE A 383 31.82 5.56 5.35
C PHE A 383 31.88 4.02 5.16
N VAL A 384 30.95 3.27 5.76
CA VAL A 384 30.97 1.81 5.77
C VAL A 384 30.06 1.22 4.70
N LEU A 385 30.60 0.38 3.81
CA LEU A 385 29.89 -0.28 2.72
C LEU A 385 29.93 -1.80 2.85
N LYS A 386 28.75 -2.42 2.98
CA LYS A 386 28.62 -3.87 2.96
C LYS A 386 28.62 -4.46 1.54
N LEU A 387 29.41 -5.51 1.35
CA LEU A 387 29.49 -6.31 0.13
C LEU A 387 28.67 -7.61 0.26
N LYS A 388 28.26 -8.18 -0.88
CA LYS A 388 27.36 -9.36 -0.94
C LYS A 388 28.08 -10.66 -0.70
N SER A 389 29.32 -10.66 -1.17
CA SER A 389 30.28 -11.75 -1.14
C SER A 389 31.65 -11.18 -1.50
N SER A 390 32.66 -12.04 -1.61
CA SER A 390 33.95 -11.72 -2.22
C SER A 390 33.86 -11.21 -3.68
N GLU A 391 32.71 -11.35 -4.35
CA GLU A 391 32.57 -11.15 -5.80
C GLU A 391 31.62 -10.00 -6.20
N GLY A 392 30.84 -9.39 -5.30
CA GLY A 392 29.84 -8.39 -5.70
C GLY A 392 29.44 -7.35 -4.65
N LEU A 393 28.89 -6.23 -5.12
CA LEU A 393 28.26 -5.19 -4.30
C LEU A 393 26.81 -5.60 -3.98
N GLY A 394 26.37 -5.40 -2.73
CA GLY A 394 24.97 -5.62 -2.33
C GLY A 394 24.77 -6.63 -1.19
N GLY A 395 23.54 -6.96 -0.81
CA GLY A 395 23.23 -7.88 0.28
C GLY A 395 21.83 -7.62 0.80
N ASP A 396 21.27 -8.54 1.61
CA ASP A 396 19.83 -8.45 1.97
C ASP A 396 19.45 -7.14 2.70
N ASN A 397 20.42 -6.45 3.31
CA ASN A 397 20.22 -5.18 4.05
C ASN A 397 21.01 -3.98 3.48
N THR A 398 21.41 -4.00 2.20
CA THR A 398 22.25 -2.93 1.61
C THR A 398 21.47 -1.98 0.69
N PHE A 399 22.04 -0.80 0.41
CA PHE A 399 21.58 0.18 -0.58
C PHE A 399 21.65 -0.31 -2.02
N PHE A 400 22.49 -1.30 -2.33
CA PHE A 400 22.63 -1.85 -3.68
C PHE A 400 21.74 -3.09 -3.88
N ASP A 401 21.17 -3.21 -5.08
CA ASP A 401 20.40 -4.36 -5.53
C ASP A 401 21.00 -4.90 -6.83
N ALA A 402 21.68 -6.03 -6.73
CA ALA A 402 22.35 -6.68 -7.86
C ALA A 402 21.37 -7.04 -9.00
N ARG A 403 20.07 -7.19 -8.75
CA ARG A 403 19.06 -7.39 -9.82
C ARG A 403 18.95 -6.17 -10.72
N GLY A 404 19.31 -5.01 -10.20
CA GLY A 404 19.38 -3.77 -10.95
C GLY A 404 20.68 -3.60 -11.72
N ASP A 405 21.72 -4.41 -11.50
CA ASP A 405 23.00 -4.24 -12.19
C ASP A 405 22.87 -4.49 -13.69
N LYS A 406 23.47 -3.62 -14.52
CA LYS A 406 23.37 -3.72 -15.97
C LYS A 406 24.49 -3.00 -16.69
N THR A 407 25.17 -3.70 -17.59
CA THR A 407 26.13 -3.09 -18.54
C THR A 407 25.44 -2.81 -19.87
N PHE A 408 25.54 -1.58 -20.37
CA PHE A 408 24.88 -1.14 -21.59
C PHE A 408 25.85 -1.15 -22.79
N ASN A 409 26.18 -2.33 -23.30
CA ASN A 409 27.20 -2.52 -24.35
C ASN A 409 26.70 -2.33 -25.80
N SER A 410 25.38 -2.33 -26.01
CA SER A 410 24.80 -2.14 -27.34
C SER A 410 24.76 -0.66 -27.72
N GLY A 411 24.85 -0.35 -29.03
CA GLY A 411 24.71 1.02 -29.55
C GLY A 411 23.46 1.75 -29.03
N PRO A 412 23.41 3.09 -29.08
CA PRO A 412 22.34 3.87 -28.47
C PRO A 412 20.97 3.45 -29.01
N GLN A 413 20.14 2.91 -28.11
CA GLN A 413 18.75 2.54 -28.36
C GLN A 413 17.82 3.53 -27.67
N THR A 414 16.74 3.89 -28.35
CA THR A 414 15.66 4.70 -27.79
C THR A 414 14.47 3.83 -27.40
N TYR A 415 13.78 4.23 -26.34
CA TYR A 415 12.60 3.54 -25.81
C TYR A 415 11.52 4.57 -25.51
N GLU A 416 10.27 4.22 -25.77
CA GLU A 416 9.11 4.96 -25.29
C GLU A 416 8.79 4.53 -23.84
N ILE A 417 8.89 5.47 -22.92
CA ILE A 417 8.77 5.26 -21.48
C ILE A 417 7.64 6.08 -20.88
N GLY A 418 7.09 5.61 -19.76
CA GLY A 418 5.97 6.25 -19.06
C GLY A 418 4.65 5.49 -19.19
N PRO A 419 3.55 6.09 -18.70
CA PRO A 419 2.24 5.45 -18.73
C PRO A 419 1.66 5.42 -20.15
N PRO A 420 0.70 4.51 -20.43
CA PRO A 420 0.02 4.46 -21.72
C PRO A 420 -0.49 5.84 -22.15
N GLU A 421 -0.39 6.17 -23.43
CA GLU A 421 -0.82 7.44 -24.05
C GLU A 421 -0.05 8.70 -23.62
N ARG A 422 0.87 8.59 -22.66
CA ARG A 422 1.68 9.70 -22.13
C ARG A 422 3.17 9.37 -22.18
N THR A 423 3.65 8.78 -23.27
CA THR A 423 5.05 8.32 -23.37
C THR A 423 6.03 9.45 -23.69
N LYS A 424 7.30 9.22 -23.37
CA LYS A 424 8.44 10.05 -23.75
C LYS A 424 9.57 9.19 -24.29
N THR A 425 10.38 9.75 -25.18
CA THR A 425 11.58 9.07 -25.69
C THR A 425 12.70 9.14 -24.66
N TYR A 426 13.28 7.99 -24.33
CA TYR A 426 14.44 7.82 -23.48
C TYR A 426 15.55 7.12 -24.24
N THR A 427 16.79 7.60 -24.10
CA THR A 427 17.96 6.99 -24.74
C THR A 427 18.74 6.17 -23.73
N SER A 428 19.08 4.93 -24.09
CA SER A 428 19.93 4.08 -23.26
C SER A 428 21.32 4.69 -23.03
N PRO A 429 21.90 4.49 -21.83
CA PRO A 429 23.23 4.99 -21.50
C PRO A 429 24.29 4.03 -22.05
N THR A 430 24.42 3.95 -23.38
CA THR A 430 25.42 3.10 -24.04
C THR A 430 26.84 3.42 -23.54
N GLY A 431 27.58 2.36 -23.21
CA GLY A 431 28.93 2.42 -22.66
C GLY A 431 28.98 2.65 -21.14
N TRP A 432 27.84 2.72 -20.46
CA TRP A 432 27.78 2.83 -19.01
C TRP A 432 27.48 1.48 -18.35
N THR A 433 27.96 1.31 -17.13
CA THR A 433 27.61 0.21 -16.22
C THR A 433 26.78 0.76 -15.09
N ARG A 434 25.59 0.18 -14.87
CA ARG A 434 24.72 0.51 -13.76
C ARG A 434 24.95 -0.44 -12.60
N TYR A 435 25.08 0.16 -11.42
CA TYR A 435 24.91 -0.48 -10.12
C TYR A 435 23.50 -0.15 -9.61
N GLY A 436 22.68 -1.17 -9.43
CA GLY A 436 21.27 -1.02 -9.03
C GLY A 436 21.14 -0.56 -7.59
N LEU A 437 20.19 0.34 -7.32
CA LEU A 437 19.85 0.72 -5.94
C LEU A 437 18.63 -0.07 -5.46
N LYS A 438 18.64 -0.47 -4.18
CA LYS A 438 17.54 -1.15 -3.51
C LYS A 438 16.46 -0.14 -3.18
N VAL A 439 15.48 -0.03 -4.08
CA VAL A 439 14.35 0.90 -3.98
C VAL A 439 12.98 0.21 -3.94
N LEU A 440 12.93 -1.10 -4.17
CA LEU A 440 11.70 -1.90 -4.13
C LEU A 440 11.29 -2.21 -2.68
N GLY A 441 9.98 -2.18 -2.41
CA GLY A 441 9.42 -2.50 -1.11
C GLY A 441 9.72 -1.47 -0.03
N LYS A 442 10.24 -0.29 -0.39
CA LYS A 442 10.41 0.81 0.56
C LYS A 442 9.06 1.46 0.82
N SER A 443 8.63 1.48 2.07
CA SER A 443 7.36 2.06 2.54
C SER A 443 7.20 3.57 2.27
N GLU A 444 8.31 4.29 2.06
CA GLU A 444 8.32 5.69 1.60
C GLU A 444 7.66 5.87 0.21
N TYR A 445 7.52 4.78 -0.54
CA TYR A 445 6.80 4.74 -1.80
C TYR A 445 5.43 4.12 -1.58
N LYS A 446 4.37 4.80 -2.08
CA LYS A 446 2.98 4.32 -2.01
C LYS A 446 2.82 2.89 -2.55
N ASN A 447 3.62 2.54 -3.56
CA ASN A 447 3.79 1.22 -4.15
C ASN A 447 5.06 1.20 -5.03
N ASP A 448 5.37 0.06 -5.65
CA ASP A 448 6.50 -0.10 -6.57
C ASP A 448 6.12 0.12 -8.06
N ASP A 449 4.88 0.54 -8.33
CA ASP A 449 4.34 0.69 -9.69
C ASP A 449 5.14 1.69 -10.54
N TRP A 450 5.80 2.66 -9.90
CA TRP A 450 6.65 3.65 -10.57
C TRP A 450 7.90 3.03 -11.20
N LEU A 451 8.37 1.88 -10.69
CA LEU A 451 9.57 1.17 -11.16
C LEU A 451 9.27 0.03 -12.14
N HIS A 452 7.98 -0.28 -12.39
CA HIS A 452 7.58 -1.39 -13.26
C HIS A 452 8.22 -1.30 -14.66
N PRO A 453 8.64 -2.43 -15.25
CA PRO A 453 9.57 -2.42 -16.38
C PRO A 453 9.08 -1.60 -17.57
N PHE A 454 7.85 -1.75 -18.09
CA PHE A 454 7.27 -0.88 -19.14
C PHE A 454 5.72 -1.02 -19.17
N GLN A 455 5.00 0.05 -19.58
CA GLN A 455 3.54 0.07 -19.87
C GLN A 455 2.55 -0.18 -18.70
N HIS A 456 2.91 0.13 -17.46
CA HIS A 456 1.94 0.23 -16.37
C HIS A 456 1.39 1.67 -16.25
N PRO A 457 0.10 1.89 -15.95
CA PRO A 457 -0.44 3.24 -15.73
C PRO A 457 0.24 4.03 -14.60
N GLY A 458 0.87 3.35 -13.65
CA GLY A 458 1.64 3.95 -12.56
C GLY A 458 3.12 4.22 -12.89
N ASN A 459 3.59 3.90 -14.10
CA ASN A 459 5.01 4.00 -14.45
C ASN A 459 5.49 5.44 -14.50
N TRP A 460 6.63 5.68 -13.84
CA TRP A 460 7.34 6.94 -13.97
C TRP A 460 8.25 6.94 -15.20
N TYR A 461 8.60 8.13 -15.70
CA TYR A 461 9.60 8.25 -16.73
C TYR A 461 10.98 7.83 -16.21
N ARG A 462 11.93 7.58 -17.12
CA ARG A 462 13.34 7.29 -16.85
C ARG A 462 14.18 8.42 -17.42
N ALA A 463 15.14 8.85 -16.64
CA ALA A 463 16.04 9.93 -16.98
C ALA A 463 17.37 9.74 -16.24
N PHE A 464 18.23 10.73 -16.36
CA PHE A 464 19.55 10.79 -15.76
C PHE A 464 19.72 12.12 -15.07
N HIS A 465 20.38 12.12 -13.92
CA HIS A 465 20.75 13.32 -13.19
C HIS A 465 22.27 13.35 -13.03
N GLY A 466 22.89 14.42 -13.51
CA GLY A 466 24.33 14.63 -13.43
C GLY A 466 24.73 15.29 -12.11
N THR A 467 25.91 14.96 -11.60
CA THR A 467 26.41 15.43 -10.30
C THR A 467 27.61 16.38 -10.41
N GLY A 468 28.01 16.77 -11.63
CA GLY A 468 29.27 17.46 -11.92
C GLY A 468 29.36 18.95 -11.56
N ASN A 469 28.28 19.61 -11.14
CA ASN A 469 28.28 21.06 -10.84
C ASN A 469 28.10 21.40 -9.36
N ALA A 470 28.11 20.40 -8.47
CA ALA A 470 28.00 20.66 -7.03
C ALA A 470 29.18 21.47 -6.51
N THR A 471 28.93 22.39 -5.57
CA THR A 471 29.97 23.20 -4.90
C THR A 471 29.65 23.36 -3.42
N LYS A 472 30.63 23.74 -2.58
CA LYS A 472 30.46 24.00 -1.13
C LYS A 472 29.16 24.73 -0.72
N VAL A 473 28.69 25.67 -1.54
CA VAL A 473 27.46 26.45 -1.30
C VAL A 473 26.18 25.60 -1.35
N ASP A 474 26.16 24.48 -2.07
CA ASP A 474 25.04 23.51 -2.06
C ASP A 474 24.85 22.85 -0.70
N PHE A 475 25.85 22.89 0.18
CA PHE A 475 25.91 22.07 1.39
C PHE A 475 25.63 22.86 2.69
N GLY A 476 25.49 24.20 2.62
CA GLY A 476 25.19 25.04 3.79
C GLY A 476 26.40 25.28 4.72
N ASN A 477 26.15 25.73 5.97
CA ASN A 477 27.18 25.97 6.99
C ASN A 477 27.68 24.68 7.69
N SER A 478 27.57 23.52 7.04
CA SER A 478 28.28 22.33 7.52
C SER A 478 29.78 22.57 7.36
N ASN A 479 30.56 22.35 8.42
CA ASN A 479 31.99 22.65 8.47
C ASN A 479 32.87 21.77 7.56
N ALA A 480 32.29 20.96 6.67
CA ALA A 480 32.99 20.03 5.79
C ALA A 480 34.06 20.70 4.91
N ASN A 481 35.26 20.11 4.91
CA ASN A 481 36.29 20.32 3.90
C ASN A 481 35.77 19.82 2.53
N PHE A 482 35.53 20.75 1.61
CA PHE A 482 35.02 20.47 0.26
C PHE A 482 36.20 20.18 -0.68
N ASP A 483 36.34 18.94 -1.13
CA ASP A 483 37.26 18.59 -2.22
C ASP A 483 36.57 18.79 -3.58
N GLN A 484 37.03 19.80 -4.32
CA GLN A 484 36.52 20.12 -5.65
C GLN A 484 36.71 18.98 -6.68
N THR A 485 37.58 18.01 -6.37
CA THR A 485 37.84 16.81 -7.19
C THR A 485 36.84 15.67 -6.94
N ALA A 486 36.12 15.68 -5.82
CA ALA A 486 35.10 14.69 -5.42
C ALA A 486 33.67 15.24 -5.36
N ALA A 487 33.43 16.52 -5.70
CA ALA A 487 32.10 17.16 -5.73
C ALA A 487 30.91 16.34 -6.33
N PRO A 488 31.09 15.47 -7.35
CA PRO A 488 30.04 14.56 -7.81
C PRO A 488 29.45 13.63 -6.76
N VAL A 489 30.13 13.46 -5.64
CA VAL A 489 29.87 12.48 -4.59
C VAL A 489 29.04 13.11 -3.49
N ASP A 490 29.45 14.29 -3.04
CA ASP A 490 28.70 15.09 -2.09
C ASP A 490 27.27 15.34 -2.62
N ALA A 491 27.13 15.50 -3.94
CA ALA A 491 25.83 15.58 -4.60
C ALA A 491 25.00 14.29 -4.50
N LEU A 492 25.62 13.11 -4.68
CA LEU A 492 24.95 11.81 -4.53
C LEU A 492 24.50 11.58 -3.09
N ALA A 493 25.39 11.86 -2.14
CA ALA A 493 25.15 11.78 -0.70
C ALA A 493 23.99 12.69 -0.29
N ASN A 494 24.04 13.97 -0.69
CA ASN A 494 23.01 14.95 -0.37
C ASN A 494 21.64 14.63 -0.97
N ILE A 495 21.59 14.07 -2.19
CA ILE A 495 20.32 13.67 -2.82
C ILE A 495 19.65 12.55 -2.03
N PHE A 496 20.41 11.64 -1.41
CA PHE A 496 19.83 10.60 -0.57
C PHE A 496 19.42 11.11 0.81
N VAL A 497 20.22 11.98 1.44
CA VAL A 497 19.95 12.50 2.81
C VAL A 497 18.83 13.54 2.81
N GLY A 498 18.90 14.52 1.91
CA GLY A 498 17.99 15.67 1.87
C GLY A 498 16.91 15.58 0.79
N GLY A 499 16.90 14.49 0.00
CA GLY A 499 16.19 14.46 -1.27
C GLY A 499 16.89 15.34 -2.32
N PHE A 500 16.35 15.35 -3.54
CA PHE A 500 16.84 16.30 -4.55
C PHE A 500 16.64 17.74 -4.07
N ARG A 501 17.53 18.64 -4.51
CA ARG A 501 17.40 20.08 -4.28
C ARG A 501 17.09 20.79 -5.60
N GLU A 502 16.43 21.93 -5.51
CA GLU A 502 16.22 22.78 -6.66
C GLU A 502 17.56 23.29 -7.21
N ALA A 503 17.64 23.44 -8.54
CA ALA A 503 18.82 23.97 -9.19
C ALA A 503 19.11 25.40 -8.69
N ARG A 504 20.39 25.76 -8.54
CA ARG A 504 20.79 27.12 -8.13
C ARG A 504 20.47 28.19 -9.17
N VAL A 505 20.45 27.79 -10.44
CA VAL A 505 20.29 28.68 -11.58
C VAL A 505 19.08 28.21 -12.37
N ASP A 506 17.99 28.97 -12.26
CA ASP A 506 16.69 28.63 -12.81
C ASP A 506 16.57 29.01 -14.30
N VAL A 507 17.54 28.63 -15.12
CA VAL A 507 17.56 28.93 -16.56
C VAL A 507 16.26 28.48 -17.25
N TYR A 508 15.68 27.39 -16.76
CA TYR A 508 14.44 26.81 -17.25
C TYR A 508 13.34 26.71 -16.20
N GLY A 509 13.42 27.56 -15.16
CA GLY A 509 12.53 27.54 -14.00
C GLY A 509 13.10 26.78 -12.81
N SER A 510 12.54 27.04 -11.62
CA SER A 510 12.94 26.42 -10.36
C SER A 510 12.54 24.94 -10.33
N GLY A 511 13.46 24.09 -9.87
CA GLY A 511 13.24 22.65 -9.81
C GLY A 511 14.50 21.83 -10.03
N VAL A 512 14.32 20.51 -10.03
CA VAL A 512 15.39 19.52 -10.21
C VAL A 512 15.55 19.17 -11.69
N TYR A 513 16.76 19.33 -12.22
CA TYR A 513 17.03 19.16 -13.65
C TYR A 513 17.49 17.74 -13.92
N CYS A 514 16.92 17.10 -14.93
CA CYS A 514 17.33 15.78 -15.41
C CYS A 514 17.21 15.71 -16.94
N SER A 515 17.75 14.65 -17.54
CA SER A 515 17.72 14.45 -18.98
C SER A 515 17.29 13.03 -19.34
N PRO A 516 16.44 12.81 -20.36
CA PRO A 516 16.20 11.48 -20.91
C PRO A 516 17.34 11.00 -21.82
N ASN A 517 18.35 11.84 -22.08
CA ASN A 517 19.44 11.59 -23.01
C ASN A 517 20.80 11.66 -22.30
N PRO A 518 21.48 10.52 -22.09
CA PRO A 518 22.73 10.47 -21.34
C PRO A 518 23.91 11.02 -22.14
N VAL A 519 23.82 11.08 -23.48
CA VAL A 519 24.87 11.62 -24.34
C VAL A 519 24.99 13.12 -24.16
N TRP A 520 23.87 13.81 -24.03
CA TRP A 520 23.85 15.25 -23.75
C TRP A 520 24.52 15.56 -22.41
N LEU A 521 24.20 14.79 -21.36
CA LEU A 521 24.81 14.96 -20.04
C LEU A 521 26.31 14.65 -20.02
N GLY A 522 26.74 13.56 -20.65
CA GLY A 522 28.15 13.15 -20.67
C GLY A 522 29.09 14.11 -21.40
N ASN A 523 28.55 14.92 -22.33
CA ASN A 523 29.30 15.96 -23.06
C ASN A 523 29.13 17.37 -22.45
N SER A 524 28.45 17.48 -21.31
CA SER A 524 28.15 18.75 -20.65
C SER A 524 28.96 18.91 -19.36
N ARG A 525 28.88 20.09 -18.72
CA ARG A 525 29.46 20.30 -17.38
C ARG A 525 28.73 19.53 -16.27
N TYR A 526 27.64 18.84 -16.58
CA TYR A 526 26.80 18.17 -15.59
C TYR A 526 27.35 16.83 -15.11
N VAL A 527 28.41 16.28 -15.73
CA VAL A 527 29.10 15.07 -15.25
C VAL A 527 30.61 15.31 -15.25
N ARG A 528 31.31 14.95 -14.17
CA ARG A 528 32.78 15.04 -14.05
C ARG A 528 33.41 13.65 -14.01
N ALA A 529 34.69 13.58 -14.38
CA ALA A 529 35.47 12.36 -14.38
C ALA A 529 36.48 12.31 -13.23
N VAL A 530 36.67 11.13 -12.64
CA VAL A 530 37.69 10.81 -11.63
C VAL A 530 38.79 9.96 -12.29
N GLU A 531 40.06 10.23 -11.96
CA GLU A 531 41.21 9.50 -12.50
C GLU A 531 41.71 8.42 -11.50
N LEU A 532 41.93 7.20 -12.01
CA LEU A 532 42.53 6.09 -11.28
C LEU A 532 43.78 5.57 -12.00
N ASP A 533 44.79 5.19 -11.23
CA ASP A 533 45.91 4.41 -11.74
C ASP A 533 45.50 2.94 -11.76
N THR A 534 45.43 2.34 -12.95
CA THR A 534 44.99 0.97 -13.18
C THR A 534 46.15 0.12 -13.67
N GLU A 535 45.98 -1.21 -13.73
CA GLU A 535 46.96 -2.10 -14.35
C GLU A 535 47.25 -1.74 -15.82
N GLN A 536 46.30 -1.09 -16.49
CA GLN A 536 46.38 -0.64 -17.88
C GLN A 536 46.82 0.83 -18.00
N GLY A 537 47.34 1.42 -16.92
CA GLY A 537 47.72 2.83 -16.84
C GLY A 537 46.60 3.72 -16.29
N LYS A 538 46.76 5.04 -16.41
CA LYS A 538 45.78 6.00 -15.90
C LYS A 538 44.50 5.97 -16.75
N LYS A 539 43.36 5.72 -16.10
CA LYS A 539 42.02 5.75 -16.71
C LYS A 539 41.12 6.75 -16.01
N LYS A 540 40.14 7.28 -16.74
CA LYS A 540 39.16 8.24 -16.23
C LYS A 540 37.78 7.61 -16.21
N PHE A 541 37.00 7.92 -15.17
CA PHE A 541 35.67 7.37 -14.96
C PHE A 541 34.67 8.47 -14.64
N MET A 542 33.57 8.53 -15.37
CA MET A 542 32.44 9.41 -15.10
C MET A 542 31.35 8.71 -14.30
N CYS A 543 30.60 9.46 -13.49
CA CYS A 543 29.49 8.96 -12.69
C CYS A 543 28.22 9.84 -12.81
N MET A 544 27.03 9.23 -12.87
CA MET A 544 25.74 9.93 -12.81
C MET A 544 24.65 9.06 -12.18
N LEU A 545 23.53 9.66 -11.78
CA LEU A 545 22.36 8.93 -11.30
C LEU A 545 21.46 8.53 -12.46
N GLN A 546 20.94 7.32 -12.39
CA GLN A 546 19.76 6.92 -13.13
C GLN A 546 18.52 7.15 -12.25
N VAL A 547 17.56 7.91 -12.77
CA VAL A 547 16.43 8.43 -11.99
C VAL A 547 15.09 8.11 -12.65
N ALA A 548 14.06 7.95 -11.82
CA ALA A 548 12.67 7.88 -12.23
C ALA A 548 11.98 9.23 -11.96
N VAL A 549 11.13 9.69 -12.87
CA VAL A 549 10.50 11.02 -12.81
C VAL A 549 8.98 10.91 -12.93
N ASN A 550 8.25 11.52 -11.99
CA ASN A 550 6.80 11.49 -11.92
C ASN A 550 6.18 12.20 -13.15
N PRO A 551 5.33 11.51 -13.94
CA PRO A 551 4.72 12.08 -15.12
C PRO A 551 3.80 13.28 -14.89
N ASP A 552 3.23 13.41 -13.69
CA ASP A 552 2.26 14.47 -13.36
C ASP A 552 2.93 15.77 -12.90
N GLY A 553 4.22 15.73 -12.56
CA GLY A 553 4.94 16.86 -11.97
C GLY A 553 6.04 17.46 -12.85
N VAL A 554 6.38 16.84 -13.99
CA VAL A 554 7.55 17.22 -14.80
C VAL A 554 7.22 18.21 -15.93
N GLN A 555 8.15 19.14 -16.17
CA GLN A 555 8.12 20.12 -17.25
C GLN A 555 9.20 19.81 -18.29
N TYR A 556 8.96 20.21 -19.54
CA TYR A 556 9.85 19.92 -20.68
C TYR A 556 10.31 21.20 -21.39
N PRO A 557 11.21 21.98 -20.78
CA PRO A 557 11.75 23.18 -21.42
C PRO A 557 12.43 22.89 -22.77
N THR A 558 13.09 21.74 -22.88
CA THR A 558 13.68 21.25 -24.14
C THR A 558 13.47 19.74 -24.27
N ASN A 559 13.87 19.16 -25.42
CA ASN A 559 13.84 17.71 -25.62
C ASN A 559 14.83 16.97 -24.71
N ASP A 560 15.94 17.60 -24.36
CA ASP A 560 17.04 17.01 -23.59
C ASP A 560 17.05 17.44 -22.12
N ILE A 561 16.25 18.43 -21.72
CA ILE A 561 16.21 18.94 -20.34
C ILE A 561 14.78 18.87 -19.82
N TRP A 562 14.61 18.13 -18.74
CA TRP A 562 13.38 18.02 -17.98
C TRP A 562 13.58 18.68 -16.62
N VAL A 563 12.54 19.37 -16.15
CA VAL A 563 12.55 20.07 -14.86
C VAL A 563 11.43 19.53 -14.01
N THR A 564 11.77 19.06 -12.81
CA THR A 564 10.82 18.61 -11.79
C THR A 564 10.72 19.70 -10.73
N PRO A 565 9.66 20.55 -10.74
CA PRO A 565 9.53 21.66 -9.80
C PRO A 565 9.45 21.20 -8.33
N LYS A 566 8.97 19.98 -8.09
CA LYS A 566 8.92 19.36 -6.77
C LYS A 566 10.00 18.29 -6.66
N PRO A 567 10.95 18.40 -5.72
CA PRO A 567 11.98 17.38 -5.57
C PRO A 567 11.48 15.96 -5.23
N GLN A 568 10.27 15.82 -4.70
CA GLN A 568 9.65 14.52 -4.39
C GLN A 568 9.21 13.74 -5.64
N ASP A 569 9.12 14.43 -6.79
CA ASP A 569 8.68 13.87 -8.08
C ASP A 569 9.84 13.26 -8.89
N ILE A 570 11.02 13.10 -8.29
CA ILE A 570 12.19 12.49 -8.91
C ILE A 570 12.93 11.61 -7.90
N ARG A 571 13.35 10.41 -8.31
CA ARG A 571 13.92 9.38 -7.43
C ARG A 571 15.10 8.66 -8.08
N PRO A 572 16.25 8.48 -7.40
CA PRO A 572 17.32 7.65 -7.93
C PRO A 572 16.98 6.16 -7.79
N TYR A 573 17.40 5.35 -8.75
CA TYR A 573 17.30 3.89 -8.65
C TYR A 573 18.54 3.14 -9.18
N GLY A 574 19.55 3.88 -9.64
CA GLY A 574 20.82 3.31 -10.09
C GLY A 574 21.94 4.34 -10.10
N ILE A 575 23.16 3.88 -9.88
CA ILE A 575 24.40 4.65 -10.12
C ILE A 575 25.01 4.16 -11.41
N LEU A 576 25.29 5.07 -12.34
CA LEU A 576 25.91 4.76 -13.63
C LEU A 576 27.37 5.19 -13.62
N ILE A 577 28.26 4.28 -14.00
CA ILE A 577 29.70 4.50 -14.11
C ILE A 577 30.16 4.19 -15.53
N LYS A 578 31.01 5.04 -16.10
CA LYS A 578 31.57 4.85 -17.45
C LYS A 578 33.04 5.22 -17.50
N GLU A 579 33.87 4.38 -18.12
CA GLU A 579 35.23 4.74 -18.52
C GLU A 579 35.19 5.72 -19.70
N VAL A 580 36.00 6.79 -19.66
CA VAL A 580 36.01 7.88 -20.65
C VAL A 580 37.39 8.21 -21.21
#